data_AF-A0A834AM04-F1
#
_entry.id   AF-A0A834AM04-F1
#
_cell.length_a   1.000
_cell.length_b   1.000
_cell.length_c   1.000
_cell.angle_alpha   90.00
_cell.angle_beta   90.00
_cell.angle_gamma   90.00
#
_symmetry.space_group_name_H-M   'P 1'
#
loop_
_entity.id
_entity.type
_entity.pdbx_description
1 polymer ?
#
loop_
_entity_poly.entity_id
_entity_poly.type
_entity_poly.pdbx_seq_one_letter_code
_entity_poly.pdbx_strand_id
1 'polypeptide(L)'
;MGSSCSVIKFENLQELKRLCHWGPIIALGVIAICSMMAMIDSVLWYWPLHTTGGSVNFIMLINWTVMILYNYFNAMFVGPGFVPLGWKPENSQDCMYLQYCQVCQAYKAPRSHHCRKCNRCVMKMDHHCPWINNCCGYQNHASFTLFLLLAPLGCIHAAFIFVMTMYTQLYNRLSFGWNTVKIDMSAARRDPPPVIPFGLAAFAATLFALGLALGTTIAVGMLFFIQMKIILRNQTSIESWIEEKVNLILVFLNIHKGLGNSQTRLTNKCLEVKGWLPNSFLKSFVCHIKDKNRRHFYLSLA
;
A
#
# COMPACT_ATOMS: atom_id res chain seq x y z
N MET A 1 5.72 -12.67 -25.63
CA MET A 1 4.40 -13.12 -25.15
C MET A 1 4.62 -14.31 -24.22
N GLY A 2 4.38 -14.13 -22.93
CA GLY A 2 4.68 -15.14 -21.91
C GLY A 2 4.38 -14.57 -20.53
N SER A 3 3.14 -14.15 -20.32
CA SER A 3 2.62 -13.83 -18.99
C SER A 3 2.55 -15.11 -18.17
N SER A 4 3.65 -15.44 -17.48
CA SER A 4 3.64 -16.50 -16.48
C SER A 4 2.69 -16.07 -15.37
N CYS A 5 1.52 -16.70 -15.32
CA CYS A 5 0.67 -16.67 -14.14
C CYS A 5 1.53 -17.22 -12.98
N SER A 6 2.03 -16.34 -12.13
CA SER A 6 2.77 -16.70 -10.93
C SER A 6 1.79 -17.28 -9.92
N VAL A 7 1.39 -18.53 -10.14
CA VAL A 7 0.66 -19.31 -9.13
C VAL A 7 1.55 -19.35 -7.89
N ILE A 8 1.04 -18.80 -6.79
CA ILE A 8 1.74 -18.75 -5.50
C ILE A 8 1.96 -20.21 -5.05
N LYS A 9 3.17 -20.73 -5.25
CA LYS A 9 3.56 -22.00 -4.66
C LYS A 9 3.95 -21.75 -3.20
N PHE A 10 3.07 -22.16 -2.28
CA PHE A 10 3.37 -22.18 -0.85
C PHE A 10 4.28 -23.38 -0.54
N GLU A 11 5.57 -23.26 -0.83
CA GLU A 11 6.54 -24.34 -0.58
C GLU A 11 7.00 -24.41 0.89
N ASN A 12 6.70 -23.39 1.71
CA ASN A 12 7.22 -23.30 3.08
C ASN A 12 6.20 -22.81 4.12
N LEU A 13 6.07 -23.56 5.23
CA LEU A 13 5.34 -23.17 6.46
C LEU A 13 5.79 -21.79 7.01
N GLN A 14 7.00 -21.34 6.68
CA GLN A 14 7.53 -20.03 7.06
C GLN A 14 6.78 -18.86 6.38
N GLU A 15 6.25 -19.05 5.17
CA GLU A 15 5.47 -18.02 4.48
C GLU A 15 4.11 -17.81 5.16
N LEU A 16 3.48 -18.88 5.64
CA LEU A 16 2.23 -18.80 6.39
C LEU A 16 2.40 -18.16 7.78
N LYS A 17 3.55 -18.37 8.44
CA LYS A 17 3.88 -17.66 9.70
C LYS A 17 3.88 -16.15 9.53
N ARG A 18 4.03 -15.62 8.30
CA ARG A 18 3.94 -14.18 8.07
C ARG A 18 2.56 -13.61 8.41
N LEU A 19 1.50 -14.39 8.20
CA LEU A 19 0.12 -14.00 8.51
C LEU A 19 -0.13 -13.85 10.01
N CYS A 20 0.63 -14.56 10.85
CA CYS A 20 0.49 -14.50 12.31
C CYS A 20 1.13 -13.25 12.93
N HIS A 21 1.78 -12.40 12.14
CA HIS A 21 2.29 -11.11 12.63
C HIS A 21 1.13 -10.13 12.85
N TRP A 22 1.24 -9.27 13.85
CA TRP A 22 0.18 -8.33 14.24
C TRP A 22 -0.29 -7.45 13.06
N GLY A 23 0.62 -7.07 12.16
CA GLY A 23 0.30 -6.21 11.01
C GLY A 23 -0.71 -6.87 10.07
N PRO A 24 -0.42 -8.07 9.52
CA PRO A 24 -1.39 -8.81 8.73
C PRO A 24 -2.68 -9.18 9.44
N ILE A 25 -2.62 -9.54 10.72
CA ILE A 25 -3.83 -9.83 11.51
C ILE A 25 -4.75 -8.62 11.54
N ILE A 26 -4.22 -7.43 11.85
CA ILE A 26 -5.02 -6.20 11.91
C ILE A 26 -5.53 -5.82 10.52
N ALA A 27 -4.68 -5.86 9.48
CA ALA A 27 -5.08 -5.50 8.13
C ALA A 27 -6.20 -6.39 7.60
N LEU A 28 -6.06 -7.72 7.73
CA LEU A 28 -7.08 -8.68 7.33
C LEU A 28 -8.34 -8.57 8.19
N GLY A 29 -8.19 -8.31 9.51
CA GLY A 29 -9.32 -8.08 10.41
C GLY A 29 -10.14 -6.86 10.02
N VAL A 30 -9.50 -5.73 9.69
CA VAL A 30 -10.19 -4.52 9.22
C VAL A 30 -10.88 -4.76 7.87
N ILE A 31 -10.21 -5.42 6.92
CA ILE A 31 -10.81 -5.79 5.62
C ILE A 31 -12.05 -6.65 5.85
N ALA A 32 -11.95 -7.69 6.69
CA ALA A 32 -13.05 -8.58 6.99
C ALA A 32 -14.23 -7.86 7.66
N ILE A 33 -13.97 -7.08 8.72
CA ILE A 33 -15.03 -6.35 9.44
C ILE A 33 -15.73 -5.37 8.52
N CYS A 34 -14.99 -4.52 7.79
CA CYS A 34 -15.59 -3.52 6.90
C CYS A 34 -16.37 -4.18 5.75
N SER A 35 -15.81 -5.20 5.10
CA SER A 35 -16.47 -5.86 3.96
C SER A 35 -17.70 -6.68 4.38
N MET A 36 -17.58 -7.48 5.44
CA MET A 36 -18.70 -8.28 5.96
C MET A 36 -19.83 -7.37 6.44
N MET A 37 -19.51 -6.32 7.21
CA MET A 37 -20.54 -5.40 7.70
C MET A 37 -21.22 -4.66 6.55
N ALA A 38 -20.47 -4.22 5.52
CA ALA A 38 -21.06 -3.55 4.36
C ALA A 38 -21.98 -4.49 3.55
N MET A 39 -21.61 -5.77 3.43
CA MET A 39 -22.47 -6.78 2.79
C MET A 39 -23.74 -7.03 3.61
N ILE A 40 -23.62 -7.17 4.94
CA ILE A 40 -24.76 -7.36 5.85
C ILE A 40 -25.72 -6.16 5.76
N ASP A 41 -25.20 -4.94 5.87
CA ASP A 41 -26.02 -3.72 5.78
C ASP A 41 -26.70 -3.58 4.42
N SER A 42 -25.98 -3.88 3.33
CA SER A 42 -26.54 -3.87 1.98
C SER A 42 -27.70 -4.85 1.83
N VAL A 43 -27.57 -6.07 2.34
CA VAL A 43 -28.57 -7.14 2.15
C VAL A 43 -29.77 -6.99 3.08
N LEU A 44 -29.53 -6.59 4.34
CA LEU A 44 -30.58 -6.59 5.36
C LEU A 44 -31.34 -5.27 5.47
N TRP A 45 -30.66 -4.13 5.30
CA TRP A 45 -31.20 -2.85 5.80
C TRP A 45 -31.13 -1.68 4.83
N TYR A 46 -30.35 -1.74 3.76
CA TYR A 46 -30.21 -0.62 2.83
C TYR A 46 -30.90 -0.81 1.48
N TRP A 47 -30.41 -1.72 0.62
CA TRP A 47 -30.89 -1.85 -0.75
C TRP A 47 -31.23 -3.31 -1.10
N PRO A 48 -32.53 -3.66 -1.27
CA PRO A 48 -32.94 -5.02 -1.54
C PRO A 48 -32.29 -5.63 -2.80
N LEU A 49 -31.78 -6.84 -2.67
CA LEU A 49 -31.09 -7.57 -3.76
C LEU A 49 -31.96 -7.84 -4.98
N HIS A 50 -33.28 -7.93 -4.83
CA HIS A 50 -34.20 -8.18 -5.95
C HIS A 50 -34.28 -7.01 -6.95
N THR A 51 -33.81 -5.83 -6.54
CA THR A 51 -33.69 -4.69 -7.45
C THR A 51 -32.35 -4.73 -8.19
N THR A 52 -32.33 -4.26 -9.44
CA THR A 52 -31.10 -4.18 -10.23
C THR A 52 -30.00 -3.37 -9.52
N GLY A 53 -30.36 -2.23 -8.90
CA GLY A 53 -29.41 -1.39 -8.17
C GLY A 53 -28.79 -2.10 -6.97
N GLY A 54 -29.59 -2.79 -6.15
CA GLY A 54 -29.11 -3.55 -5.00
C GLY A 54 -28.19 -4.71 -5.40
N SER A 55 -28.56 -5.44 -6.46
CA SER A 55 -27.70 -6.49 -7.03
C SER A 55 -26.35 -5.94 -7.52
N VAL A 56 -26.34 -4.82 -8.26
CA VAL A 56 -25.10 -4.18 -8.75
C VAL A 56 -24.23 -3.72 -7.58
N ASN A 57 -24.82 -3.09 -6.56
CA ASN A 57 -24.11 -2.67 -5.35
C ASN A 57 -23.40 -3.85 -4.67
N PHE A 58 -24.13 -4.95 -4.48
CA PHE A 58 -23.60 -6.15 -3.82
C PHE A 58 -22.44 -6.78 -4.62
N ILE A 59 -22.59 -6.91 -5.94
CA ILE A 59 -21.52 -7.40 -6.82
C ILE A 59 -20.29 -6.50 -6.74
N MET A 60 -20.49 -5.17 -6.71
CA MET A 60 -19.41 -4.20 -6.57
C MET A 60 -18.68 -4.35 -5.22
N LEU A 61 -19.39 -4.56 -4.11
CA LEU A 61 -18.78 -4.80 -2.80
C LEU A 61 -17.93 -6.08 -2.77
N ILE A 62 -18.41 -7.17 -3.40
CA ILE A 62 -17.63 -8.39 -3.56
C ILE A 62 -16.39 -8.13 -4.41
N ASN A 63 -16.54 -7.42 -5.53
CA ASN A 63 -15.43 -7.11 -6.43
C ASN A 63 -14.32 -6.31 -5.72
N TRP A 64 -14.68 -5.26 -4.96
CA TRP A 64 -13.72 -4.53 -4.13
C TRP A 64 -12.98 -5.45 -3.17
N THR A 65 -13.71 -6.30 -2.44
CA THR A 65 -13.13 -7.20 -1.44
C THR A 65 -12.13 -8.17 -2.08
N VAL A 66 -12.50 -8.78 -3.20
CA VAL A 66 -11.62 -9.69 -3.94
C VAL A 66 -10.38 -8.97 -4.46
N MET A 67 -10.54 -7.80 -5.07
CA MET A 67 -9.41 -7.04 -5.64
C MET A 67 -8.46 -6.53 -4.55
N ILE A 68 -8.97 -6.10 -3.41
CA ILE A 68 -8.16 -5.70 -2.24
C ILE A 68 -7.37 -6.89 -1.72
N LEU A 69 -8.02 -8.02 -1.45
CA LEU A 69 -7.36 -9.22 -0.95
C LEU A 69 -6.32 -9.76 -1.93
N TYR A 70 -6.64 -9.81 -3.22
CA TYR A 70 -5.72 -10.24 -4.27
C TYR A 70 -4.43 -9.42 -4.27
N ASN A 71 -4.55 -8.08 -4.29
CA ASN A 71 -3.38 -7.20 -4.30
C ASN A 71 -2.62 -7.23 -2.96
N TYR A 72 -3.33 -7.36 -1.84
CA TYR A 72 -2.72 -7.51 -0.52
C TYR A 72 -1.89 -8.79 -0.41
N PHE A 73 -2.44 -9.93 -0.83
CA PHE A 73 -1.73 -11.21 -0.81
C PHE A 73 -0.60 -11.27 -1.84
N ASN A 74 -0.75 -10.68 -3.02
CA ASN A 74 0.36 -10.56 -3.96
C ASN A 74 1.49 -9.69 -3.39
N ALA A 75 1.15 -8.57 -2.72
CA ALA A 75 2.14 -7.74 -2.05
C ALA A 75 2.91 -8.53 -0.97
N MET A 76 2.23 -9.43 -0.26
CA MET A 76 2.79 -10.24 0.81
C MET A 76 3.61 -11.43 0.32
N PHE A 77 3.08 -12.24 -0.60
CA PHE A 77 3.61 -13.58 -0.93
C PHE A 77 4.50 -13.61 -2.16
N VAL A 78 4.26 -12.79 -3.18
CA VAL A 78 5.21 -12.66 -4.31
C VAL A 78 6.56 -12.15 -3.79
N GLY A 79 6.49 -11.27 -2.80
CA GLY A 79 7.66 -10.71 -2.14
C GLY A 79 8.39 -9.66 -2.96
N PRO A 80 9.45 -9.07 -2.40
CA PRO A 80 10.03 -7.84 -2.94
C PRO A 80 10.91 -8.02 -4.18
N GLY A 81 11.32 -9.26 -4.49
CA GLY A 81 12.44 -9.54 -5.39
C GLY A 81 13.78 -9.34 -4.70
N PHE A 82 14.41 -10.46 -4.31
CA PHE A 82 15.74 -10.44 -3.69
C PHE A 82 16.84 -10.43 -4.75
N VAL A 83 17.96 -9.80 -4.42
CA VAL A 83 19.17 -9.90 -5.23
C VAL A 83 19.63 -11.37 -5.27
N PRO A 84 19.99 -11.91 -6.46
CA PRO A 84 20.55 -13.26 -6.58
C PRO A 84 21.76 -13.46 -5.67
N LEU A 85 21.92 -14.68 -5.15
CA LEU A 85 23.08 -15.02 -4.32
C LEU A 85 24.36 -14.92 -5.15
N GLY A 86 25.40 -14.30 -4.59
CA GLY A 86 26.66 -14.09 -5.30
C GLY A 86 26.59 -13.09 -6.46
N TRP A 87 25.56 -12.23 -6.50
CA TRP A 87 25.44 -11.22 -7.55
C TRP A 87 26.70 -10.33 -7.62
N LYS A 88 27.18 -10.12 -8.84
CA LYS A 88 28.32 -9.27 -9.20
C LYS A 88 27.97 -8.46 -10.45
N PRO A 89 28.51 -7.25 -10.61
CA PRO A 89 28.32 -6.50 -11.84
C PRO A 89 28.96 -7.23 -13.03
N GLU A 90 28.39 -7.05 -14.22
CA GLU A 90 28.93 -7.60 -15.47
C GLU A 90 30.33 -7.03 -15.77
N ASN A 91 30.50 -5.72 -15.58
CA ASN A 91 31.80 -5.06 -15.66
C ASN A 91 32.45 -5.00 -14.28
N SER A 92 33.62 -5.63 -14.13
CA SER A 92 34.40 -5.64 -12.88
C SER A 92 34.80 -4.25 -12.40
N GLN A 93 34.94 -3.27 -13.29
CA GLN A 93 35.21 -1.88 -12.92
C GLN A 93 34.05 -1.25 -12.14
N ASP A 94 32.81 -1.72 -12.30
CA ASP A 94 31.68 -1.18 -11.54
C ASP A 94 31.75 -1.54 -10.04
N CYS A 95 32.50 -2.58 -9.66
CA CYS A 95 32.72 -2.96 -8.26
C CYS A 95 33.27 -1.81 -7.39
N MET A 96 34.04 -0.88 -7.97
CA MET A 96 34.59 0.25 -7.20
C MET A 96 33.53 1.26 -6.76
N TYR A 97 32.39 1.29 -7.47
CA TYR A 97 31.29 2.21 -7.22
C TYR A 97 30.12 1.55 -6.46
N LEU A 98 30.10 0.22 -6.40
CA LEU A 98 29.05 -0.52 -5.69
C LEU A 98 29.41 -0.74 -4.22
N GLN A 99 28.37 -0.78 -3.40
CA GLN A 99 28.49 -1.15 -2.00
C GLN A 99 28.56 -2.67 -1.88
N TYR A 100 29.38 -3.17 -0.96
CA TYR A 100 29.39 -4.59 -0.60
C TYR A 100 28.50 -4.84 0.62
N CYS A 101 27.72 -5.91 0.61
CA CYS A 101 26.95 -6.36 1.76
C CYS A 101 27.72 -7.47 2.48
N GLN A 102 28.20 -7.20 3.69
CA GLN A 102 28.90 -8.20 4.51
C GLN A 102 27.99 -9.35 4.96
N VAL A 103 26.71 -9.10 5.18
CA VAL A 103 25.78 -10.16 5.61
C VAL A 103 25.48 -11.14 4.47
N CYS A 104 25.22 -10.60 3.26
CA CYS A 104 24.92 -11.43 2.08
C CYS A 104 26.17 -11.89 1.32
N GLN A 105 27.36 -11.43 1.72
CA GLN A 105 28.64 -11.73 1.06
C GLN A 105 28.60 -11.52 -0.46
N ALA A 106 28.00 -10.39 -0.88
CA ALA A 106 27.83 -10.03 -2.29
C ALA A 106 27.79 -8.51 -2.47
N TYR A 107 28.06 -8.05 -3.70
CA TYR A 107 27.83 -6.65 -4.05
C TYR A 107 26.33 -6.36 -4.06
N LYS A 108 25.96 -5.15 -3.65
CA LYS A 108 24.60 -4.65 -3.78
C LYS A 108 24.38 -4.26 -5.23
N ALA A 109 23.37 -4.85 -5.86
CA ALA A 109 22.86 -4.40 -7.15
C ALA A 109 22.42 -2.92 -7.09
N PRO A 110 22.40 -2.19 -8.22
CA PRO A 110 21.89 -0.83 -8.26
C PRO A 110 20.50 -0.72 -7.61
N ARG A 111 20.28 0.34 -6.81
CA ARG A 111 19.05 0.60 -6.04
C ARG A 111 18.65 -0.50 -5.05
N SER A 112 19.53 -1.47 -4.77
CA SER A 112 19.27 -2.52 -3.79
C SER A 112 19.79 -2.16 -2.41
N HIS A 113 19.04 -2.57 -1.38
CA HIS A 113 19.41 -2.32 0.01
C HIS A 113 19.23 -3.60 0.84
N HIS A 114 20.08 -3.77 1.85
CA HIS A 114 19.99 -4.91 2.76
C HIS A 114 18.93 -4.61 3.82
N CYS A 115 17.88 -5.44 3.88
CA CYS A 115 16.90 -5.36 4.95
C CYS A 115 17.29 -6.33 6.06
N ARG A 116 17.52 -5.82 7.27
CA ARG A 116 17.85 -6.64 8.45
C ARG A 116 16.73 -7.62 8.81
N LYS A 117 15.46 -7.20 8.68
CA LYS A 117 14.29 -8.04 8.99
C LYS A 117 14.10 -9.17 7.97
N CYS A 118 14.28 -8.87 6.68
CA CYS A 118 14.23 -9.88 5.61
C CYS A 118 15.56 -10.67 5.50
N ASN A 119 16.61 -10.29 6.24
CA ASN A 119 17.99 -10.81 6.23
C ASN A 119 18.59 -11.02 4.82
N ARG A 120 18.21 -10.17 3.87
CA ARG A 120 18.57 -10.28 2.45
C ARG A 120 18.65 -8.90 1.80
N CYS A 121 19.45 -8.79 0.75
CA CYS A 121 19.43 -7.65 -0.16
C CYS A 121 18.17 -7.69 -1.05
N VAL A 122 17.43 -6.60 -1.03
CA VAL A 122 16.16 -6.42 -1.76
C VAL A 122 16.39 -5.47 -2.94
N MET A 123 15.95 -5.87 -4.13
CA MET A 123 16.02 -5.05 -5.34
C MET A 123 15.02 -3.90 -5.28
N LYS A 124 15.46 -2.69 -5.68
CA LYS A 124 14.65 -1.46 -5.63
C LYS A 124 13.88 -1.32 -4.30
N MET A 125 14.59 -1.55 -3.20
CA MET A 125 13.96 -1.58 -1.86
C MET A 125 13.37 -0.21 -1.55
N ASP A 126 12.08 -0.17 -1.22
CA ASP A 126 11.43 1.04 -0.72
C ASP A 126 11.48 1.06 0.81
N HIS A 127 10.79 0.10 1.45
CA HIS A 127 10.79 -0.04 2.91
C HIS A 127 10.44 -1.47 3.33
N HIS A 128 10.66 -1.78 4.61
CA HIS A 128 10.09 -2.98 5.22
C HIS A 128 8.76 -2.63 5.86
N CYS A 129 7.68 -3.23 5.38
CA CYS A 129 6.33 -2.91 5.79
C CYS A 129 5.83 -3.93 6.82
N PRO A 130 5.52 -3.51 8.07
CA PRO A 130 4.99 -4.42 9.09
C PRO A 130 3.58 -4.92 8.74
N TRP A 131 2.80 -4.17 7.96
CA TRP A 131 1.41 -4.50 7.60
C TRP A 131 1.27 -5.67 6.63
N ILE A 132 2.26 -5.89 5.77
CA ILE A 132 2.36 -7.09 4.92
C ILE A 132 3.41 -8.08 5.46
N ASN A 133 4.03 -7.76 6.60
CA ASN A 133 5.16 -8.50 7.18
C ASN A 133 6.22 -8.91 6.14
N ASN A 134 6.52 -7.99 5.22
CA ASN A 134 7.46 -8.20 4.13
C ASN A 134 8.06 -6.87 3.67
N CYS A 135 9.16 -6.97 2.95
CA CYS A 135 9.76 -5.86 2.25
C CYS A 135 8.87 -5.45 1.04
N CYS A 136 8.73 -4.15 0.79
CA CYS A 136 8.21 -3.60 -0.45
C CYS A 136 9.39 -3.26 -1.36
N GLY A 137 9.43 -3.85 -2.56
CA GLY A 137 10.55 -3.75 -3.50
C GLY A 137 10.11 -4.00 -4.93
N TYR A 138 11.08 -4.21 -5.82
CA TYR A 138 10.86 -4.27 -7.27
C TYR A 138 9.66 -5.12 -7.72
N GLN A 139 9.52 -6.35 -7.21
CA GLN A 139 8.52 -7.31 -7.72
C GLN A 139 7.10 -7.08 -7.18
N ASN A 140 6.96 -6.62 -5.94
CA ASN A 140 5.65 -6.47 -5.29
C ASN A 140 5.16 -5.02 -5.16
N HIS A 141 5.97 -4.02 -5.54
CA HIS A 141 5.60 -2.61 -5.38
C HIS A 141 4.29 -2.26 -6.10
N ALA A 142 4.07 -2.78 -7.32
CA ALA A 142 2.83 -2.53 -8.06
C ALA A 142 1.58 -3.07 -7.32
N SER A 143 1.65 -4.31 -6.81
CA SER A 143 0.55 -4.91 -6.03
C SER A 143 0.31 -4.13 -4.73
N PHE A 144 1.38 -3.69 -4.06
CA PHE A 144 1.28 -2.87 -2.85
C PHE A 144 0.61 -1.52 -3.15
N THR A 145 0.98 -0.82 -4.22
CA THR A 145 0.38 0.45 -4.62
C THR A 145 -1.09 0.29 -5.00
N LEU A 146 -1.44 -0.78 -5.73
CA LEU A 146 -2.84 -1.09 -6.05
C LEU A 146 -3.66 -1.39 -4.80
N PHE A 147 -3.11 -2.13 -3.83
CA PHE A 147 -3.75 -2.31 -2.53
C PHE A 147 -4.02 -0.96 -1.83
N LEU A 148 -3.04 -0.06 -1.81
CA LEU A 148 -3.18 1.27 -1.21
C LEU A 148 -4.21 2.16 -1.92
N LEU A 149 -4.49 1.92 -3.21
CA LEU A 149 -5.55 2.61 -3.97
C LEU A 149 -6.93 1.99 -3.71
N LEU A 150 -7.02 0.67 -3.85
CA LEU A 150 -8.29 -0.04 -3.83
C LEU A 150 -8.90 -0.09 -2.42
N ALA A 151 -8.09 -0.18 -1.36
CA ALA A 151 -8.59 -0.23 0.00
C ALA A 151 -9.37 1.04 0.41
N PRO A 152 -8.83 2.27 0.23
CA PRO A 152 -9.62 3.48 0.45
C PRO A 152 -10.89 3.56 -0.40
N LEU A 153 -10.85 3.19 -1.68
CA LEU A 153 -12.03 3.23 -2.55
C LEU A 153 -13.14 2.28 -2.07
N GLY A 154 -12.77 1.05 -1.69
CA GLY A 154 -13.70 0.10 -1.08
C GLY A 154 -14.25 0.60 0.25
N CYS A 155 -13.41 1.22 1.09
CA CYS A 155 -13.84 1.81 2.36
C CYS A 155 -14.75 3.03 2.19
N ILE A 156 -14.54 3.88 1.18
CA ILE A 156 -15.44 4.99 0.84
C ILE A 156 -16.82 4.45 0.45
N HIS A 157 -16.84 3.41 -0.38
CA HIS A 157 -18.10 2.78 -0.78
C HIS A 157 -18.82 2.15 0.42
N ALA A 158 -18.10 1.42 1.28
CA ALA A 158 -18.65 0.87 2.52
C ALA A 158 -19.18 1.96 3.47
N ALA A 159 -18.43 3.05 3.66
CA ALA A 159 -18.84 4.18 4.48
C ALA A 159 -20.13 4.83 3.99
N PHE A 160 -20.31 4.97 2.67
CA PHE A 160 -21.56 5.42 2.08
C PHE A 160 -22.73 4.51 2.47
N ILE A 161 -22.56 3.18 2.33
CA ILE A 161 -23.58 2.21 2.73
C ILE A 161 -23.91 2.32 4.23
N PHE A 162 -22.91 2.42 5.09
CA PHE A 162 -23.11 2.56 6.54
C PHE A 162 -23.90 3.82 6.91
N VAL A 163 -23.51 4.97 6.35
CA VAL A 163 -24.21 6.25 6.59
C VAL A 163 -25.65 6.16 6.10
N MET A 164 -25.87 5.63 4.90
CA MET A 164 -27.21 5.55 4.33
C MET A 164 -28.10 4.53 5.06
N THR A 165 -27.53 3.42 5.53
CA THR A 165 -28.21 2.44 6.40
C THR A 165 -28.65 3.12 7.68
N MET A 166 -27.73 3.77 8.40
CA MET A 166 -28.04 4.47 9.64
C MET A 166 -29.09 5.58 9.43
N TYR A 167 -28.98 6.35 8.35
CA TYR A 167 -29.93 7.40 7.99
C TYR A 167 -31.34 6.83 7.76
N THR A 168 -31.45 5.79 6.93
CA THR A 168 -32.73 5.15 6.59
C THR A 168 -33.40 4.55 7.84
N GLN A 169 -32.62 3.87 8.68
CA GLN A 169 -33.14 3.25 9.90
C GLN A 169 -33.56 4.31 10.92
N LEU A 170 -32.79 5.40 11.09
CA LEU A 170 -33.18 6.51 11.95
C LEU A 170 -34.44 7.22 11.45
N TYR A 171 -34.51 7.49 10.15
CA TYR A 171 -35.68 8.10 9.52
C TYR A 171 -36.94 7.25 9.75
N ASN A 172 -36.86 5.94 9.51
CA ASN A 172 -37.99 5.03 9.72
C ASN A 172 -38.43 5.00 11.20
N ARG A 173 -37.50 5.03 12.15
CA ARG A 173 -37.81 5.06 13.59
C ARG A 173 -38.49 6.37 13.99
N LEU A 174 -37.98 7.51 13.54
CA LEU A 174 -38.54 8.83 13.84
C LEU A 174 -39.91 9.03 13.16
N SER A 175 -40.04 8.68 11.88
CA SER A 175 -41.30 8.76 11.13
C SER A 175 -42.37 7.83 11.74
N PHE A 176 -41.99 6.62 12.15
CA PHE A 176 -42.92 5.73 12.86
C PHE A 176 -43.36 6.32 14.21
N GLY A 177 -42.43 6.87 15.00
CA GLY A 177 -42.72 7.51 16.29
C GLY A 177 -43.62 8.75 16.17
N TRP A 178 -43.43 9.58 15.14
CA TRP A 178 -44.29 10.73 14.84
C TRP A 178 -45.69 10.30 14.35
N ASN A 179 -45.76 9.24 13.54
CA ASN A 179 -47.03 8.70 13.05
C ASN A 179 -47.81 7.93 14.13
N THR A 180 -47.16 7.34 15.15
CA THR A 180 -47.87 6.71 16.28
C THR A 180 -48.63 7.71 17.17
N VAL A 181 -48.27 9.00 17.13
CA VAL A 181 -49.07 10.07 17.76
C VAL A 181 -50.34 10.36 16.95
N LYS A 182 -50.35 10.03 15.65
CA LYS A 182 -51.51 10.09 14.75
C LYS A 182 -52.01 8.66 14.48
N ILE A 183 -52.71 8.07 15.45
CA ILE A 183 -53.22 6.70 15.41
C ILE A 183 -53.88 6.40 14.05
N ASP A 184 -53.20 5.63 13.20
CA ASP A 184 -53.83 4.87 12.13
C ASP A 184 -53.18 3.47 12.07
N MET A 185 -53.85 2.53 12.74
CA MET A 185 -53.47 1.11 12.85
C MET A 185 -53.47 0.37 11.48
N SER A 186 -53.85 1.04 10.39
CA SER A 186 -53.92 0.46 9.05
C SER A 186 -52.59 0.43 8.29
N ALA A 187 -51.58 1.23 8.71
CA ALA A 187 -50.26 1.29 8.07
C ALA A 187 -49.32 0.16 8.51
N ALA A 188 -49.43 -0.31 9.76
CA ALA A 188 -48.61 -1.40 10.31
C ALA A 188 -48.85 -2.77 9.62
N ARG A 189 -49.86 -2.87 8.74
CA ARG A 189 -50.27 -4.10 8.05
C ARG A 189 -49.79 -4.19 6.60
N ARG A 190 -49.28 -3.09 6.00
CA ARG A 190 -48.97 -3.05 4.55
C ARG A 190 -47.51 -3.29 4.21
N ASP A 191 -46.58 -2.91 5.08
CA ASP A 191 -45.16 -3.12 4.83
C ASP A 191 -44.65 -4.30 5.67
N PRO A 192 -44.16 -5.39 5.06
CA PRO A 192 -43.52 -6.45 5.83
C PRO A 192 -42.34 -5.82 6.58
N PRO A 193 -42.28 -5.94 7.92
CA PRO A 193 -41.14 -5.43 8.67
C PRO A 193 -39.85 -6.08 8.14
N PRO A 194 -38.72 -5.38 8.16
CA PRO A 194 -37.44 -5.98 7.81
C PRO A 194 -37.28 -7.27 8.63
N VAL A 195 -36.85 -8.35 7.95
CA VAL A 195 -36.75 -9.72 8.50
C VAL A 195 -35.95 -9.74 9.82
N ILE A 196 -35.03 -8.78 10.00
CA ILE A 196 -34.28 -8.56 11.23
C ILE A 196 -34.40 -7.09 11.64
N PRO A 197 -34.93 -6.78 12.84
CA PRO A 197 -35.04 -5.40 13.30
C PRO A 197 -33.65 -4.80 13.53
N PHE A 198 -33.42 -3.60 12.99
CA PHE A 198 -32.20 -2.85 13.24
C PHE A 198 -32.16 -2.40 14.71
N GLY A 199 -31.46 -3.16 15.54
CA GLY A 199 -31.34 -2.94 16.98
C GLY A 199 -30.11 -2.12 17.38
N LEU A 200 -29.98 -1.83 18.68
CA LEU A 200 -28.84 -1.08 19.23
C LEU A 200 -27.48 -1.73 18.90
N ALA A 201 -27.42 -3.06 18.93
CA ALA A 201 -26.19 -3.80 18.59
C ALA A 201 -25.80 -3.62 17.11
N ALA A 202 -26.77 -3.67 16.19
CA ALA A 202 -26.52 -3.44 14.77
C ALA A 202 -26.07 -2.00 14.52
N PHE A 203 -26.71 -1.02 15.14
CA PHE A 203 -26.28 0.38 15.09
C PHE A 203 -24.85 0.58 15.60
N ALA A 204 -24.51 0.00 16.76
CA ALA A 204 -23.17 0.08 17.32
C ALA A 204 -22.12 -0.60 16.42
N ALA A 205 -22.45 -1.76 15.83
CA ALA A 205 -21.59 -2.46 14.89
C ALA A 205 -21.37 -1.67 13.60
N THR A 206 -22.43 -1.13 12.98
CA THR A 206 -22.34 -0.26 11.80
C THR A 206 -21.53 1.00 12.10
N LEU A 207 -21.73 1.63 13.27
CA LEU A 207 -20.98 2.82 13.68
C LEU A 207 -19.48 2.52 13.89
N PHE A 208 -19.16 1.38 14.51
CA PHE A 208 -17.79 0.91 14.64
C PHE A 208 -17.15 0.65 13.28
N ALA A 209 -17.84 -0.05 12.38
CA ALA A 209 -17.39 -0.32 11.01
C ALA A 209 -17.20 0.97 10.20
N LEU A 210 -18.08 1.95 10.36
CA LEU A 210 -17.93 3.29 9.78
C LEU A 210 -16.65 3.98 10.28
N GLY A 211 -16.39 3.93 11.59
CA GLY A 211 -15.15 4.46 12.17
C GLY A 211 -13.90 3.81 11.57
N LEU A 212 -13.89 2.49 11.43
CA LEU A 212 -12.80 1.76 10.76
C LEU A 212 -12.66 2.13 9.28
N ALA A 213 -13.76 2.25 8.55
CA ALA A 213 -13.75 2.61 7.13
C ALA A 213 -13.21 4.02 6.90
N LEU A 214 -13.65 5.00 7.69
CA LEU A 214 -13.15 6.38 7.62
C LEU A 214 -11.68 6.46 8.02
N GLY A 215 -11.29 5.81 9.12
CA GLY A 215 -9.90 5.77 9.57
C GLY A 215 -8.97 5.14 8.53
N THR A 216 -9.40 4.03 7.92
CA THR A 216 -8.65 3.36 6.84
C THR A 216 -8.53 4.23 5.61
N THR A 217 -9.62 4.90 5.21
CA THR A 217 -9.64 5.80 4.05
C THR A 217 -8.61 6.91 4.21
N ILE A 218 -8.56 7.55 5.38
CA ILE A 218 -7.63 8.64 5.66
C ILE A 218 -6.19 8.11 5.76
N ALA A 219 -5.94 7.10 6.59
CA ALA A 219 -4.60 6.61 6.85
C ALA A 219 -3.97 5.96 5.62
N VAL A 220 -4.67 5.03 4.97
CA VAL A 220 -4.18 4.32 3.80
C VAL A 220 -4.17 5.23 2.57
N GLY A 221 -5.14 6.15 2.44
CA GLY A 221 -5.16 7.16 1.38
C GLY A 221 -3.95 8.11 1.44
N MET A 222 -3.53 8.52 2.64
CA MET A 222 -2.30 9.31 2.80
C MET A 222 -1.05 8.52 2.37
N LEU A 223 -0.97 7.24 2.74
CA LEU A 223 0.13 6.37 2.31
C LEU A 223 0.15 6.19 0.78
N PHE A 224 -1.02 6.04 0.15
CA PHE A 224 -1.14 6.00 -1.30
C PHE A 224 -0.56 7.25 -1.95
N PHE A 225 -0.93 8.44 -1.46
CA PHE A 225 -0.45 9.70 -2.00
C PHE A 225 1.09 9.83 -1.90
N ILE A 226 1.66 9.43 -0.76
CA ILE A 226 3.11 9.41 -0.56
C ILE A 226 3.78 8.49 -1.59
N GLN A 227 3.27 7.27 -1.77
CA GLN A 227 3.83 6.31 -2.72
C GLN A 227 3.68 6.77 -4.17
N MET A 228 2.54 7.38 -4.53
CA MET A 228 2.34 7.94 -5.87
C MET A 228 3.35 9.04 -6.18
N LYS A 229 3.65 9.93 -5.22
CA LYS A 229 4.67 10.97 -5.39
C LYS A 229 6.06 10.37 -5.66
N ILE A 230 6.41 9.29 -4.97
CA ILE A 230 7.68 8.58 -5.13
C ILE A 230 7.76 7.91 -6.52
N ILE A 231 6.67 7.25 -6.94
CA ILE A 231 6.55 6.62 -8.26
C ILE A 231 6.67 7.64 -9.38
N LEU A 232 5.95 8.78 -9.30
CA LEU A 232 6.00 9.85 -10.29
C LEU A 232 7.39 10.48 -10.44
N ARG A 233 8.18 10.49 -9.36
CA ARG A 233 9.57 10.95 -9.38
C ARG A 233 10.57 9.86 -9.79
N ASN A 234 10.10 8.64 -10.01
CA ASN A 234 10.92 7.44 -10.22
C ASN A 234 12.05 7.31 -9.18
N GLN A 235 11.71 7.57 -7.93
CA GLN A 235 12.59 7.45 -6.77
C GLN A 235 12.11 6.30 -5.88
N THR A 236 12.93 5.86 -4.92
CA THR A 236 12.49 5.11 -3.74
C THR A 236 12.53 6.03 -2.52
N SER A 237 11.85 5.66 -1.43
CA SER A 237 11.92 6.38 -0.15
C SER A 237 13.36 6.55 0.35
N ILE A 238 14.22 5.56 0.09
CA ILE A 238 15.65 5.59 0.44
C ILE A 238 16.38 6.61 -0.43
N GLU A 239 16.11 6.63 -1.73
CA GLU A 239 16.72 7.57 -2.66
C GLU A 239 16.35 9.02 -2.37
N SER A 240 15.07 9.30 -2.06
CA SER A 240 14.63 10.65 -1.70
C SER A 240 15.35 11.18 -0.46
N TRP A 241 15.57 10.31 0.54
CA TRP A 241 16.30 10.67 1.76
C TRP A 241 17.79 10.92 1.49
N ILE A 242 18.43 10.11 0.63
CA ILE A 242 19.83 10.32 0.22
C ILE A 242 19.97 11.67 -0.49
N GLU A 243 19.08 11.98 -1.43
CA GLU A 243 19.11 13.25 -2.16
C GLU A 243 18.92 14.45 -1.23
N GLU A 244 17.98 14.39 -0.29
CA GLU A 244 17.78 15.44 0.71
C GLU A 244 19.02 15.68 1.57
N LYS A 245 19.65 14.61 2.06
CA LYS A 245 20.88 14.71 2.85
C LYS A 245 22.04 15.30 2.05
N VAL A 246 22.21 14.90 0.80
CA VAL A 246 23.25 15.46 -0.07
C VAL A 246 23.02 16.95 -0.27
N ASN A 247 21.79 17.36 -0.55
CA ASN A 247 21.44 18.76 -0.75
C ASN A 247 21.75 19.60 0.51
N LEU A 248 21.41 19.09 1.69
CA LEU A 248 21.72 19.76 2.97
C LEU A 248 23.23 19.97 3.16
N ILE A 249 24.04 18.96 2.85
CA ILE A 249 25.50 19.05 2.96
C ILE A 249 26.06 20.08 1.97
N LEU A 250 25.56 20.11 0.74
CA LEU A 250 26.01 21.05 -0.27
C LEU A 250 25.63 22.50 0.08
N VAL A 251 24.46 22.70 0.70
CA VAL A 251 24.05 23.99 1.26
C VAL A 251 24.99 24.40 2.39
N PHE A 252 25.27 23.49 3.33
CA PHE A 252 26.22 23.74 4.42
C PHE A 252 27.61 24.15 3.91
N LEU A 253 28.05 23.52 2.82
CA LEU A 253 29.34 23.81 2.17
C LEU A 253 29.29 25.02 1.22
N ASN A 254 28.16 25.73 1.11
CA ASN A 254 27.95 26.87 0.19
C ASN A 254 28.21 26.56 -1.29
N ILE A 255 28.16 25.28 -1.69
CA ILE A 255 28.53 24.84 -3.05
C ILE A 255 27.42 25.16 -4.08
N HIS A 256 26.19 25.44 -3.62
CA HIS A 256 25.03 25.68 -4.50
C HIS A 256 25.16 26.95 -5.36
N LYS A 257 25.94 27.95 -4.94
CA LYS A 257 26.09 29.25 -5.65
C LYS A 257 26.71 29.13 -7.05
N GLY A 258 27.22 27.95 -7.45
CA GLY A 258 27.75 27.71 -8.80
C GLY A 258 27.27 26.41 -9.46
N LEU A 259 26.25 25.75 -8.89
CA LEU A 259 25.67 24.52 -9.44
C LEU A 259 24.41 24.89 -10.23
N GLY A 260 24.57 25.14 -11.54
CA GLY A 260 23.46 24.99 -12.47
C GLY A 260 22.91 23.56 -12.43
N ASN A 261 21.66 23.37 -12.85
CA ASN A 261 20.79 22.19 -12.70
C ASN A 261 21.34 20.82 -13.22
N SER A 262 22.60 20.72 -13.63
CA SER A 262 23.22 19.51 -14.14
C SER A 262 23.66 18.56 -13.01
N GLN A 263 22.95 17.45 -12.85
CA GLN A 263 23.19 16.37 -11.86
C GLN A 263 24.61 15.77 -11.93
N THR A 264 25.30 15.87 -13.06
CA THR A 264 26.69 15.45 -13.30
C THR A 264 27.75 16.40 -12.71
N ARG A 265 27.42 17.67 -12.45
CA ARG A 265 28.34 18.63 -11.82
C ARG A 265 28.33 18.49 -10.29
N LEU A 266 27.21 18.00 -9.75
CA LEU A 266 27.02 17.61 -8.34
C LEU A 266 27.88 16.40 -7.94
N THR A 267 28.05 15.39 -8.80
CA THR A 267 28.91 14.22 -8.50
C THR A 267 30.37 14.58 -8.36
N ASN A 268 30.90 15.40 -9.27
CA ASN A 268 32.32 15.73 -9.29
C ASN A 268 32.69 16.56 -8.05
N LYS A 269 31.85 17.52 -7.66
CA LYS A 269 32.05 18.27 -6.41
C LYS A 269 31.81 17.42 -5.16
N CYS A 270 30.81 16.53 -5.09
CA CYS A 270 30.66 15.61 -3.95
C CYS A 270 31.87 14.65 -3.79
N LEU A 271 32.51 14.25 -4.91
CA LEU A 271 33.74 13.45 -4.89
C LEU A 271 34.97 14.26 -4.43
N GLU A 272 34.98 15.58 -4.59
CA GLU A 272 35.99 16.46 -3.99
C GLU A 272 35.83 16.56 -2.47
N VAL A 273 34.59 16.45 -1.95
CA VAL A 273 34.31 16.47 -0.50
C VAL A 273 34.50 15.11 0.20
N LYS A 274 35.30 14.20 -0.38
CA LYS A 274 35.54 12.83 0.12
C LYS A 274 35.88 12.70 1.61
N GLY A 275 36.38 13.76 2.25
CA GLY A 275 36.72 13.80 3.67
C GLY A 275 35.53 14.01 4.64
N TRP A 276 34.36 14.44 4.16
CA TRP A 276 33.24 14.87 5.03
C TRP A 276 32.04 13.92 5.04
N LEU A 277 32.01 12.96 4.11
CA LEU A 277 30.94 11.98 3.96
C LEU A 277 31.48 10.56 4.20
N PRO A 278 30.75 9.71 4.97
CA PRO A 278 31.12 8.31 5.10
C PRO A 278 31.27 7.66 3.72
N ASN A 279 32.33 6.86 3.52
CA ASN A 279 32.58 6.15 2.25
C ASN A 279 31.37 5.32 1.76
N SER A 280 30.59 4.79 2.70
CA SER A 280 29.34 4.10 2.40
C SER A 280 28.31 5.04 1.74
N PHE A 281 28.16 6.26 2.23
CA PHE A 281 27.22 7.25 1.70
C PHE A 281 27.64 7.73 0.31
N LEU A 282 28.93 8.04 0.11
CA LEU A 282 29.49 8.42 -1.20
C LEU A 282 29.27 7.35 -2.26
N LYS A 283 29.54 6.07 -1.94
CA LYS A 283 29.28 4.95 -2.86
C LYS A 283 27.79 4.82 -3.20
N SER A 284 26.90 5.01 -2.23
CA SER A 284 25.44 4.98 -2.47
C SER A 284 25.00 6.08 -3.44
N PHE A 285 25.52 7.29 -3.26
CA PHE A 285 25.20 8.45 -4.09
C PHE A 285 25.77 8.32 -5.51
N VAL A 286 27.03 7.90 -5.65
CA VAL A 286 27.66 7.68 -6.97
C VAL A 286 26.97 6.57 -7.74
N CYS A 287 26.60 5.47 -7.06
CA CYS A 287 25.81 4.40 -7.65
C CYS A 287 24.44 4.93 -8.15
N HIS A 288 23.74 5.74 -7.35
CA HIS A 288 22.46 6.36 -7.73
C HIS A 288 22.58 7.24 -8.98
N ILE A 289 23.63 8.06 -9.08
CA ILE A 289 23.78 8.96 -10.25
C ILE A 289 24.23 8.20 -11.50
N LYS A 290 25.12 7.21 -11.36
CA LYS A 290 25.45 6.33 -12.49
C LYS A 290 24.23 5.56 -12.99
N ASP A 291 23.33 5.15 -12.10
CA ASP A 291 22.06 4.54 -12.48
C ASP A 291 21.13 5.53 -13.18
N LYS A 292 20.99 6.77 -12.66
CA LYS A 292 20.23 7.84 -13.34
C LYS A 292 20.72 8.12 -14.75
N ASN A 293 22.04 8.13 -14.98
CA ASN A 293 22.64 8.33 -16.31
C ASN A 293 22.52 7.08 -17.20
N ARG A 294 22.49 5.87 -16.62
CA ARG A 294 22.22 4.61 -17.33
C ARG A 294 20.73 4.37 -17.62
N ARG A 295 19.81 5.25 -17.18
CA ARG A 295 18.37 5.16 -17.52
C ARG A 295 18.06 5.26 -19.02
N HIS A 296 18.99 5.75 -19.84
CA HIS A 296 18.86 5.64 -21.31
C HIS A 296 19.13 4.22 -21.85
N PHE A 297 19.78 3.34 -21.08
CA PHE A 297 20.19 2.00 -21.54
C PHE A 297 19.24 0.89 -21.07
N TYR A 298 18.66 0.99 -19.86
CA TYR A 298 17.77 -0.06 -19.31
C TYR A 298 16.29 0.06 -19.73
N LEU A 299 15.92 1.10 -20.49
CA LEU A 299 14.63 1.16 -21.19
C LEU A 299 14.58 0.25 -22.43
N SER A 300 15.68 -0.43 -22.77
CA SER A 300 15.76 -1.39 -23.88
C SER A 300 15.57 -2.86 -23.45
N LEU A 301 15.23 -3.12 -22.18
CA LEU A 301 15.04 -4.47 -21.62
C LEU A 301 13.70 -4.63 -20.87
N ALA A 302 12.70 -3.81 -21.21
CA ALA A 302 11.30 -3.99 -20.82
C ALA A 302 10.44 -4.20 -22.06
#